data_AF-A0A6B2CQM3-F1
#
_entry.id   AF-A0A6B2CQM3-F1
#
_cell.length_a   1.000
_cell.length_b   1.000
_cell.length_c   1.000
_cell.angle_alpha   90.00
_cell.angle_beta   90.00
_cell.angle_gamma   90.00
#
_symmetry.space_group_name_H-M   'P 1'
#
loop_
_entity.id
_entity.type
_entity.pdbx_description
1 polymer ?
#
loop_
_entity_poly.entity_id
_entity_poly.type
_entity_poly.pdbx_seq_one_letter_code
_entity_poly.pdbx_strand_id
1 'polypeptide(L)'
;MLTGAIVSLASAELSRAQALAASVAKLTDREPMLMYYRKVSEGRLLSIVVPTGYPASVIDVAAAFSIADVGVVATGHELDWRDGEL
;
A
#
# COMPACT_ATOMS: atom_id res chain seq x y z
N MET A 1 -21.39 -7.04 10.88
CA MET A 1 -20.14 -6.28 11.05
C MET A 1 -19.22 -6.64 9.89
N LEU A 2 -18.70 -5.67 9.14
CA LEU A 2 -17.71 -5.95 8.09
C LEU A 2 -16.34 -6.11 8.77
N THR A 3 -15.62 -7.16 8.40
CA THR A 3 -14.23 -7.40 8.80
C THR A 3 -13.33 -7.19 7.58
N GLY A 4 -12.05 -6.89 7.77
CA GLY A 4 -11.16 -6.70 6.64
C GLY A 4 -9.71 -6.58 7.04
N ALA A 5 -8.86 -6.54 6.01
CA ALA A 5 -7.44 -6.27 6.15
C ALA A 5 -7.08 -4.99 5.40
N ILE A 6 -6.23 -4.18 6.01
CA ILE A 6 -5.61 -3.00 5.41
C ILE A 6 -4.17 -3.37 5.05
N VAL A 7 -3.86 -3.30 3.76
CA VAL A 7 -2.50 -3.44 3.24
C VAL A 7 -1.98 -2.07 2.86
N SER A 8 -0.84 -1.66 3.39
CA SER A 8 -0.12 -0.50 2.88
C SER A 8 0.94 -0.95 1.89
N LEU A 9 0.93 -0.35 0.70
CA LEU A 9 1.84 -0.70 -0.39
C LEU A 9 2.63 0.52 -0.84
N ALA A 10 3.93 0.53 -0.56
CA ALA A 10 4.84 1.58 -0.99
C ALA A 10 5.82 1.07 -2.06
N SER A 11 6.25 1.96 -2.95
CA SER A 11 7.27 1.71 -3.97
C SER A 11 7.90 3.04 -4.36
N ALA A 12 9.22 3.07 -4.56
CA ALA A 12 9.93 4.29 -4.99
C ALA A 12 9.41 4.78 -6.36
N GLU A 13 8.86 3.86 -7.16
CA GLU A 13 8.11 4.14 -8.37
C GLU A 13 6.60 4.08 -8.06
N LEU A 14 5.91 5.21 -7.97
CA LEU A 14 4.47 5.25 -7.68
C LEU A 14 3.63 4.43 -8.69
N SER A 15 3.99 4.48 -9.97
CA SER A 15 3.33 3.71 -11.03
C SER A 15 3.37 2.20 -10.79
N ARG A 16 4.44 1.68 -10.19
CA ARG A 16 4.56 0.27 -9.80
C ARG A 16 3.60 -0.08 -8.67
N ALA A 17 3.54 0.73 -7.61
CA ALA A 17 2.60 0.50 -6.51
C ALA A 17 1.15 0.54 -7.00
N GLN A 18 0.83 1.49 -7.88
CA GLN A 18 -0.48 1.59 -8.51
C GLN A 18 -0.82 0.34 -9.34
N ALA A 19 0.10 -0.14 -10.16
CA ALA A 19 -0.09 -1.33 -11.00
C ALA A 19 -0.30 -2.59 -10.15
N LEU A 20 0.50 -2.77 -9.11
CA LEU A 20 0.37 -3.88 -8.16
C LEU A 20 -0.97 -3.84 -7.42
N ALA A 21 -1.36 -2.67 -6.87
CA ALA A 21 -2.65 -2.53 -6.20
C ALA A 21 -3.84 -2.78 -7.16
N ALA A 22 -3.76 -2.26 -8.39
CA ALA A 22 -4.77 -2.45 -9.43
C ALA A 22 -4.92 -3.92 -9.89
N SER A 23 -3.84 -4.71 -9.80
CA SER A 23 -3.88 -6.14 -10.13
C SER A 23 -4.73 -6.96 -9.14
N VAL A 24 -4.88 -6.46 -7.91
CA VAL A 24 -5.57 -7.16 -6.81
C VAL A 24 -6.95 -6.56 -6.53
N ALA A 25 -7.11 -5.25 -6.66
CA ALA A 25 -8.26 -4.49 -6.17
C ALA A 25 -8.60 -3.30 -7.10
N LYS A 26 -9.80 -2.73 -6.92
CA LYS A 26 -10.27 -1.60 -7.75
C LYS A 26 -10.04 -0.27 -7.04
N LEU A 27 -9.45 0.70 -7.74
CA LEU A 27 -9.29 2.06 -7.23
C LEU A 27 -10.67 2.66 -6.91
N THR A 28 -10.82 3.15 -5.69
CA THR A 28 -12.10 3.65 -5.15
C THR A 28 -11.97 5.07 -4.61
N ASP A 29 -10.83 5.41 -4.00
CA ASP A 29 -10.53 6.77 -3.56
C ASP A 29 -9.13 7.19 -4.03
N ARG A 30 -8.94 8.50 -4.21
CA ARG A 30 -7.71 9.12 -4.70
C ARG A 30 -7.10 10.11 -3.72
N GLU A 31 -7.81 10.58 -2.69
CA GLU A 31 -7.29 11.61 -1.78
C GLU A 31 -7.61 11.31 -0.30
N PRO A 32 -6.67 11.53 0.65
CA PRO A 32 -5.29 12.02 0.47
C PRO A 32 -4.31 10.95 -0.02
N MET A 33 -4.73 9.69 -0.12
CA MET A 33 -3.96 8.55 -0.63
C MET A 33 -4.81 7.75 -1.62
N LEU A 34 -4.17 6.93 -2.46
CA LEU A 34 -4.92 6.05 -3.35
C LEU A 34 -5.42 4.85 -2.54
N MET A 35 -6.73 4.63 -2.56
CA MET A 35 -7.35 3.48 -1.89
C MET A 35 -7.96 2.54 -2.90
N TYR A 36 -7.49 1.30 -2.88
CA TYR A 36 -8.03 0.21 -3.68
C TYR A 36 -8.82 -0.73 -2.79
N TYR A 37 -9.91 -1.25 -3.33
CA TYR A 37 -10.86 -2.08 -2.60
C TYR A 37 -11.18 -3.37 -3.36
N ARG A 38 -11.26 -4.47 -2.62
CA ARG A 38 -11.80 -5.74 -3.11
C ARG A 38 -12.66 -6.40 -2.03
N LYS A 39 -13.89 -6.79 -2.43
CA LYS A 39 -14.70 -7.71 -1.64
C LYS A 39 -14.13 -9.13 -1.77
N VAL A 40 -13.75 -9.74 -0.65
CA VAL A 40 -13.17 -11.09 -0.62
C VAL A 40 -14.25 -12.14 -0.40
N SER A 41 -15.20 -11.86 0.49
CA SER A 41 -16.39 -12.69 0.73
C SER A 41 -17.53 -11.83 1.27
N GLU A 42 -18.67 -12.46 1.58
CA GLU A 42 -19.66 -11.82 2.44
C GLU A 42 -19.01 -11.46 3.78
N GLY A 43 -19.16 -10.20 4.21
CA GLY A 43 -18.57 -9.72 5.46
C GLY A 43 -17.05 -9.46 5.45
N ARG A 44 -16.30 -9.73 4.36
CA ARG A 44 -14.84 -9.53 4.32
C ARG A 44 -14.35 -8.63 3.19
N LEU A 45 -13.52 -7.66 3.55
CA LEU A 45 -12.97 -6.64 2.65
C LEU A 45 -11.45 -6.64 2.69
N LEU A 46 -10.83 -6.34 1.54
CA LEU A 46 -9.43 -5.99 1.44
C LEU A 46 -9.33 -4.55 0.97
N SER A 47 -8.61 -3.74 1.74
CA SER A 47 -8.26 -2.36 1.39
C SER A 47 -6.75 -2.29 1.16
N ILE A 48 -6.33 -1.69 0.05
CA ILE A 48 -4.92 -1.41 -0.22
C ILE A 48 -4.75 0.11 -0.26
N VAL A 49 -3.90 0.64 0.60
CA VAL A 49 -3.55 2.05 0.66
C VAL A 49 -2.19 2.25 0.02
N VAL A 50 -2.12 3.11 -1.00
CA VAL A 50 -0.88 3.47 -1.67
C VAL A 50 -0.56 4.94 -1.37
N PRO A 51 0.47 5.24 -0.55
CA PRO A 51 0.93 6.60 -0.32
C PRO A 51 1.58 7.14 -1.60
N THR A 52 1.16 8.34 -2.02
CA THR A 52 1.60 8.97 -3.28
C THR A 52 2.86 9.81 -3.12
N GLY A 53 3.20 10.20 -1.90
CA GLY A 53 4.34 11.07 -1.59
C GLY A 53 5.69 10.35 -1.53
N TYR A 54 5.76 9.03 -1.53
CA TYR A 54 7.03 8.30 -1.43
C TYR A 54 7.81 8.32 -2.77
N PRO A 55 9.14 8.52 -2.76
CA PRO A 55 10.03 8.65 -1.61
C PRO A 55 10.19 10.07 -1.04
N ALA A 56 9.56 11.09 -1.63
CA ALA A 56 9.69 12.48 -1.19
C ALA A 56 9.13 12.76 0.23
N SER A 57 8.18 11.95 0.70
CA SER A 57 7.57 12.03 2.03
C SER A 57 7.54 10.65 2.69
N VAL A 58 8.48 10.40 3.58
CA VAL A 58 8.52 9.17 4.40
C VAL A 58 7.42 9.17 5.47
N ILE A 59 6.97 10.35 5.89
CA ILE A 59 5.93 10.51 6.92
C ILE A 59 4.59 9.92 6.44
N ASP A 60 4.20 10.16 5.18
CA ASP A 60 2.94 9.63 4.65
C ASP A 60 2.97 8.09 4.55
N VAL A 61 4.14 7.52 4.28
CA VAL A 61 4.35 6.08 4.30
C VAL A 61 4.24 5.53 5.71
N ALA A 62 4.92 6.16 6.68
CA ALA A 62 4.86 5.73 8.07
C ALA A 62 3.41 5.79 8.60
N ALA A 63 2.67 6.86 8.28
CA ALA A 63 1.26 7.00 8.63
C ALA A 63 0.41 5.86 8.03
N ALA A 64 0.54 5.60 6.72
CA ALA A 64 -0.16 4.49 6.07
C ALA A 64 0.18 3.14 6.73
N PHE A 65 1.46 2.85 6.95
CA PHE A 65 1.90 1.58 7.52
C PHE A 65 1.46 1.40 8.98
N SER A 66 1.37 2.48 9.76
CA SER A 66 0.94 2.43 11.16
C SER A 66 -0.51 1.98 11.37
N ILE A 67 -1.35 2.10 10.36
CA ILE A 67 -2.76 1.67 10.39
C ILE A 67 -2.99 0.34 9.66
N ALA A 68 -1.94 -0.25 9.07
CA ALA A 68 -2.05 -1.43 8.24
C ALA A 68 -1.89 -2.72 9.05
N ASP A 69 -2.66 -3.75 8.68
CA ASP A 69 -2.45 -5.12 9.14
C ASP A 69 -1.19 -5.70 8.48
N VAL A 70 -0.88 -5.28 7.25
CA VAL A 70 0.29 -5.73 6.49
C VAL A 70 0.93 -4.54 5.76
N GLY A 71 2.23 -4.34 5.98
CA GLY A 71 3.06 -3.41 5.21
C GLY A 71 3.82 -4.14 4.09
N VAL A 72 3.79 -3.60 2.88
CA VAL A 72 4.50 -4.13 1.70
C VAL A 72 5.32 -3.02 1.07
N VAL A 73 6.63 -3.24 0.93
CA VAL A 73 7.51 -2.39 0.14
C VAL A 73 7.88 -3.15 -1.12
N ALA A 74 7.40 -2.65 -2.27
CA ALA A 74 7.70 -3.22 -3.57
C ALA A 74 8.93 -2.54 -4.16
N THR A 75 10.02 -3.28 -4.25
CA THR A 75 11.29 -2.86 -4.86
C THR A 75 11.43 -3.39 -6.28
N GLY A 76 12.30 -2.77 -7.07
CA GLY A 76 12.71 -3.25 -8.39
C GLY A 76 13.89 -4.23 -8.38
N HIS A 77 14.38 -4.54 -7.19
CA HIS A 77 15.57 -5.36 -6.92
C HIS A 77 15.33 -6.17 -5.64
N GLU A 78 16.13 -7.22 -5.41
CA GLU A 78 16.15 -7.90 -4.12
C GLU A 78 16.69 -6.97 -3.05
N LEU A 79 15.93 -6.81 -1.97
CA LEU A 79 16.38 -6.10 -0.78
C LEU A 79 17.45 -6.91 -0.07
N ASP A 80 18.48 -6.22 0.39
CA ASP A 80 19.45 -6.76 1.32
C ASP A 80 19.56 -5.92 2.61
N TRP A 81 20.27 -6.46 3.60
CA TRP A 81 20.37 -5.83 4.92
C TRP A 81 21.03 -4.44 4.89
N ARG A 82 21.80 -4.12 3.85
CA ARG A 82 22.49 -2.84 3.68
C ARG A 82 21.55 -1.75 3.18
N ASP A 83 20.41 -2.10 2.57
CA ASP A 83 19.40 -1.11 2.16
C ASP A 83 18.76 -0.39 3.36
N GLY A 84 18.91 -0.94 4.58
CA GLY A 84 18.51 -0.31 5.84
C GLY A 84 19.63 0.44 6.57
N GLU A 85 20.87 0.39 6.08
CA GLU A 85 22.02 1.04 6.67
C GLU A 85 22.28 2.39 5.97
N LEU A 86 21.74 3.45 6.58
CA LEU A 86 22.15 4.83 6.34
C LEU A 86 23.18 5.27 7.39
#